data_AF-A0A183TM49-F1
#
_entry.id   AF-A0A183TM49-F1
#
_cell.length_a   1.000
_cell.length_b   1.000
_cell.length_c   1.000
_cell.angle_alpha   90.00
_cell.angle_beta   90.00
_cell.angle_gamma   90.00
#
_symmetry.space_group_name_H-M   'P 1'
#
loop_
_entity.id
_entity.type
_entity.pdbx_description
1 polymer ?
#
loop_
_entity_poly.entity_id
_entity_poly.type
_entity_poly.pdbx_seq_one_letter_code
_entity_poly.pdbx_strand_id
1 'polypeptide(L)'
;MNWSTKISTAIVRVKNDPEAGHCPICRDEIDFYSYGACDHPTCSRCAVKIRRFGNIDEPDFSKCPTCRVILMTAFKPFCQVDLTSLLHDVELDFLFENEAVEACYRKLITCKCLACDFVAKTMSALNRHTTTVHNLSYCDLCLRNLLPCEFVPMEPQVLAAHRKWDKDKKRGHPKCEFCDNVFYERQHELLQHYKDAHFVCSECDARGRIVCYATFDQLGLHRLHEHPQETANDPRRWDPVQIRYPTQGLYGQHGRVDSRVSGHRLRHGPPECEPGRFLLPLPLKTYLMPKKPVESSVQP
;
A
#
# COMPACT_ATOMS: atom_id res chain seq x y z
N MET A 1 -1.90 -18.61 23.64
CA MET A 1 -1.92 -19.81 22.77
C MET A 1 -0.94 -19.58 21.63
N ASN A 2 0.19 -20.30 21.69
CA ASN A 2 1.29 -20.22 20.74
C ASN A 2 0.85 -20.76 19.39
N TRP A 3 0.88 -19.94 18.35
CA TRP A 3 0.56 -20.33 16.97
C TRP A 3 1.79 -20.89 16.23
N SER A 4 2.87 -21.18 16.96
CA SER A 4 4.08 -21.86 16.45
C SER A 4 3.94 -23.38 16.47
N THR A 5 2.74 -23.91 16.21
CA THR A 5 2.57 -25.34 15.97
C THR A 5 3.12 -25.61 14.57
N LYS A 6 4.43 -25.90 14.54
CA LYS A 6 5.19 -26.35 13.39
C LYS A 6 4.33 -27.35 12.61
N ILE A 7 3.91 -26.98 11.41
CA ILE A 7 3.45 -27.96 10.43
C ILE A 7 4.64 -28.87 10.20
N SER A 8 4.59 -30.08 10.76
CA SER A 8 5.55 -31.14 10.52
C SER A 8 5.36 -31.64 9.08
N THR A 9 5.71 -30.80 8.11
CA THR A 9 5.99 -31.25 6.75
C THR A 9 7.18 -32.19 6.88
N ALA A 10 7.06 -33.42 6.40
CA ALA A 10 8.18 -34.35 6.32
C ALA A 10 9.24 -33.75 5.38
N ILE A 11 10.15 -32.96 5.95
CA ILE A 11 11.35 -32.43 5.30
C ILE A 11 12.20 -33.65 4.99
N VAL A 12 12.47 -33.88 3.70
CA VAL A 12 13.51 -34.82 3.27
C VAL A 12 14.83 -34.24 3.78
N ARG A 13 15.33 -34.77 4.89
CA ARG A 13 16.59 -34.34 5.48
C ARG A 13 17.74 -34.85 4.59
N VAL A 14 18.32 -33.96 3.81
CA VAL A 14 19.62 -34.20 3.16
C VAL A 14 20.69 -34.17 4.25
N LYS A 15 21.61 -35.13 4.24
CA LYS A 15 22.58 -35.37 5.32
C LYS A 15 23.48 -34.14 5.55
N ASN A 16 23.61 -33.77 6.82
CA ASN A 16 24.36 -32.63 7.36
C ASN A 16 25.85 -32.64 7.00
N ASP A 17 26.37 -31.45 6.65
CA ASP A 17 27.75 -31.04 6.91
C ASP A 17 27.76 -30.12 8.16
N PRO A 18 28.75 -30.15 9.08
CA PRO A 18 28.62 -29.66 10.45
C PRO A 18 28.58 -28.12 10.66
N GLU A 19 28.67 -27.31 9.62
CA GLU A 19 28.56 -25.83 9.68
C GLU A 19 27.45 -25.28 8.75
N ALA A 20 26.47 -26.11 8.40
CA ALA A 20 25.53 -25.85 7.30
C ALA A 20 24.41 -24.83 7.62
N GLY A 21 24.37 -23.77 6.81
CA GLY A 21 23.24 -23.55 5.91
C GLY A 21 21.93 -23.03 6.51
N HIS A 22 21.95 -21.93 7.28
CA HIS A 22 20.72 -21.19 7.57
C HIS A 22 20.39 -20.21 6.45
N CYS A 23 19.11 -20.04 6.13
CA CYS A 23 18.67 -19.08 5.14
C CYS A 23 18.82 -17.65 5.69
N PRO A 24 19.45 -16.71 4.95
CA PRO A 24 19.60 -15.33 5.41
C PRO A 24 18.26 -14.56 5.53
N ILE A 25 17.20 -15.06 4.89
CA ILE A 25 15.89 -14.41 4.86
C ILE A 25 15.01 -14.90 6.01
N CYS A 26 14.72 -16.21 6.09
CA CYS A 26 13.84 -16.75 7.13
C CYS A 26 14.58 -17.23 8.38
N ARG A 27 15.91 -17.38 8.34
CA ARG A 27 16.76 -17.91 9.42
C ARG A 27 16.46 -19.36 9.82
N ASP A 28 15.71 -20.08 9.00
CA ASP A 28 15.52 -21.53 9.12
C ASP A 28 16.66 -22.28 8.42
N GLU A 29 16.83 -23.57 8.75
CA GLU A 29 17.71 -24.48 8.02
C GLU A 29 17.30 -24.57 6.55
N ILE A 30 18.29 -24.56 5.65
CA ILE A 30 18.08 -24.68 4.21
C ILE A 30 17.70 -26.12 3.89
N ASP A 31 16.53 -26.29 3.27
CA ASP A 31 16.04 -27.56 2.75
C ASP A 31 16.68 -27.90 1.40
N PHE A 32 16.67 -26.94 0.48
CA PHE A 32 17.39 -26.98 -0.78
C PHE A 32 18.02 -25.62 -1.02
N TYR A 33 19.27 -25.63 -1.49
CA TYR A 33 20.01 -24.42 -1.81
C TYR A 33 19.44 -23.81 -3.08
N SER A 34 18.99 -22.56 -2.95
CA SER A 34 18.46 -21.76 -4.04
C SER A 34 19.32 -20.53 -4.27
N TYR A 35 19.91 -20.42 -5.45
CA TYR A 35 20.81 -19.33 -5.84
C TYR A 35 20.88 -19.21 -7.37
N GLY A 36 21.52 -18.16 -7.87
CA GLY A 36 21.78 -18.02 -9.30
C GLY A 36 23.22 -17.59 -9.54
N ALA A 37 23.50 -16.91 -10.64
CA ALA A 37 24.85 -16.45 -11.00
C ALA A 37 25.53 -15.54 -9.96
N CYS A 38 24.77 -15.01 -9.00
CA CYS A 38 25.29 -14.20 -7.90
C CYS A 38 25.78 -15.02 -6.70
N ASP A 39 25.64 -16.36 -6.71
CA ASP A 39 26.14 -17.26 -5.65
C ASP A 39 25.69 -16.91 -4.22
N HIS A 40 24.50 -16.29 -4.05
CA HIS A 40 23.91 -16.03 -2.75
C HIS A 40 22.87 -17.10 -2.38
N PRO A 41 23.21 -18.08 -1.51
CA PRO A 41 22.33 -19.18 -1.17
C PRO A 41 21.15 -18.74 -0.27
N THR A 42 19.96 -19.22 -0.61
CA THR A 42 18.72 -19.08 0.15
C THR A 42 18.00 -20.44 0.22
N CYS A 43 16.97 -20.58 1.06
CA CYS A 43 16.14 -21.79 1.04
C CYS A 43 15.12 -21.75 -0.11
N SER A 44 14.62 -22.93 -0.49
CA SER A 44 13.68 -23.06 -1.60
C SER A 44 12.42 -22.20 -1.40
N ARG A 45 11.91 -22.17 -0.18
CA ARG A 45 10.71 -21.43 0.22
C ARG A 45 10.86 -19.93 -0.01
N CYS A 46 11.98 -19.36 0.42
CA CYS A 46 12.26 -17.93 0.27
C CYS A 46 12.45 -17.55 -1.20
N ALA A 47 13.14 -18.39 -1.98
CA ALA A 47 13.31 -18.14 -3.40
C ALA A 47 11.97 -18.15 -4.18
N VAL A 48 11.10 -19.13 -3.91
CA VAL A 48 9.76 -19.17 -4.52
C VAL A 48 8.94 -17.95 -4.11
N LYS A 49 8.99 -17.52 -2.84
CA LYS A 49 8.29 -16.32 -2.38
C LYS A 49 8.76 -15.05 -3.09
N ILE A 50 10.07 -14.85 -3.19
CA ILE A 50 10.64 -13.68 -3.87
C ILE A 50 10.23 -13.67 -5.35
N ARG A 51 10.27 -14.82 -6.02
CA ARG A 51 9.93 -14.92 -7.45
C ARG A 51 8.43 -14.75 -7.70
N ARG A 52 7.58 -15.31 -6.83
CA ARG A 52 6.11 -15.32 -6.98
C ARG A 52 5.44 -14.03 -6.51
N PHE A 53 5.92 -13.42 -5.42
CA PHE A 53 5.28 -12.28 -4.76
C PHE A 53 6.12 -11.00 -4.78
N GLY A 54 7.40 -11.07 -5.12
CA GLY A 54 8.23 -9.86 -5.16
C GLY A 54 7.71 -8.86 -6.18
N ASN A 55 7.60 -7.59 -5.80
CA ASN A 55 7.26 -6.48 -6.70
C ASN A 55 8.45 -6.09 -7.56
N ILE A 56 8.24 -5.83 -8.86
CA ILE A 56 9.32 -5.42 -9.79
C ILE A 56 9.94 -4.10 -9.33
N ASP A 57 9.17 -3.29 -8.61
CA ASP A 57 9.49 -1.91 -8.23
C ASP A 57 10.27 -1.78 -6.90
N GLU A 58 10.51 -2.86 -6.16
CA GLU A 58 11.31 -2.86 -4.93
C GLU A 58 12.62 -3.67 -5.11
N PRO A 59 13.71 -3.01 -5.55
CA PRO A 59 15.00 -3.67 -5.82
C PRO A 59 15.79 -4.06 -4.56
N ASP A 60 15.45 -3.52 -3.38
CA ASP A 60 16.24 -3.70 -2.15
C ASP A 60 16.05 -5.08 -1.51
N PHE A 61 14.96 -5.78 -1.78
CA PHE A 61 14.77 -7.19 -1.42
C PHE A 61 15.33 -8.12 -2.49
N SER A 62 16.61 -7.95 -2.82
CA SER A 62 17.44 -8.82 -3.67
C SER A 62 16.67 -9.76 -4.60
N LYS A 63 15.77 -9.20 -5.39
CA LYS A 63 15.51 -9.75 -6.71
C LYS A 63 16.88 -9.68 -7.34
N CYS A 64 17.55 -10.80 -7.55
CA CYS A 64 18.45 -10.81 -8.69
C CYS A 64 17.51 -10.83 -9.89
N PRO A 65 17.20 -9.68 -10.52
CA PRO A 65 16.10 -9.58 -11.50
C PRO A 65 16.44 -10.37 -12.76
N THR A 66 17.71 -10.76 -12.90
CA THR A 66 18.32 -11.38 -14.08
C THR A 66 18.86 -12.77 -13.79
N CYS A 67 18.96 -13.20 -12.52
CA CYS A 67 19.50 -14.52 -12.22
C CYS A 67 18.43 -15.58 -12.44
N ARG A 68 18.71 -16.51 -13.35
CA ARG A 68 18.06 -17.83 -13.31
C ARG A 68 18.40 -18.49 -11.99
N VAL A 69 17.37 -18.96 -11.29
CA VAL A 69 17.53 -19.55 -9.97
C VAL A 69 17.56 -21.07 -10.11
N ILE A 70 18.64 -21.66 -9.63
CA ILE A 70 18.81 -23.11 -9.54
C ILE A 70 18.47 -23.57 -8.12
N LEU A 71 17.89 -24.76 -8.02
CA LEU A 71 17.57 -25.46 -6.78
C LEU A 71 18.40 -26.74 -6.71
N MET A 72 19.24 -26.85 -5.69
CA MET A 72 20.20 -27.93 -5.52
C MET A 72 20.15 -28.53 -4.11
N THR A 73 20.51 -29.81 -4.00
CA THR A 73 20.60 -30.52 -2.72
C THR A 73 21.83 -30.12 -1.91
N ALA A 74 22.89 -29.64 -2.57
CA ALA A 74 24.11 -29.14 -1.95
C ALA A 74 24.60 -27.88 -2.68
N PHE A 75 25.26 -26.99 -1.94
CA PHE A 75 25.82 -25.78 -2.51
C PHE A 75 27.05 -26.10 -3.38
N LYS A 76 27.03 -25.62 -4.63
CA LYS A 76 28.17 -25.62 -5.56
C LYS A 76 28.24 -24.26 -6.24
N PRO A 77 29.41 -23.61 -6.36
CA PRO A 77 29.52 -22.34 -7.09
C PRO A 77 28.87 -22.42 -8.47
N PHE A 78 28.13 -21.39 -8.87
CA PHE A 78 27.30 -21.41 -10.09
C PHE A 78 28.12 -21.74 -11.35
N CYS A 79 29.38 -21.30 -11.41
CA CYS A 79 30.28 -21.61 -12.52
C CYS A 79 30.61 -23.10 -12.69
N GLN A 80 30.39 -23.93 -11.66
CA GLN A 80 30.62 -25.37 -11.68
C GLN A 80 29.36 -26.18 -11.97
N VAL A 81 28.21 -25.50 -12.10
CA VAL A 81 26.93 -26.16 -12.36
C VAL A 81 26.71 -26.28 -13.87
N ASP A 82 26.56 -27.51 -14.35
CA ASP A 82 26.09 -27.74 -15.72
C ASP A 82 24.58 -27.51 -15.79
N LEU A 83 24.20 -26.39 -16.42
CA LEU A 83 22.79 -26.00 -16.55
C LEU A 83 22.02 -26.89 -17.55
N THR A 84 22.72 -27.58 -18.46
CA THR A 84 22.09 -28.35 -19.55
C THR A 84 21.43 -29.63 -19.03
N SER A 85 21.94 -30.18 -17.93
CA SER A 85 21.43 -31.39 -17.29
C SER A 85 20.32 -31.13 -16.27
N LEU A 86 19.99 -29.87 -15.99
CA LEU A 86 18.96 -29.51 -15.02
C LEU A 86 17.55 -29.58 -15.62
N LEU A 87 16.59 -29.99 -14.81
CA LEU A 87 15.16 -29.92 -15.15
C LEU A 87 14.70 -28.47 -15.09
N HIS A 88 13.82 -28.04 -15.99
CA HIS A 88 13.40 -26.63 -16.10
C HIS A 88 11.90 -26.45 -15.92
N ASP A 89 11.52 -25.59 -14.98
CA ASP A 89 10.17 -25.02 -14.88
C ASP A 89 10.09 -23.71 -15.65
N VAL A 90 9.31 -23.71 -16.72
CA VAL A 90 9.14 -22.54 -17.60
C VAL A 90 8.30 -21.45 -16.95
N GLU A 91 7.39 -21.80 -16.01
CA GLU A 91 6.43 -20.85 -15.44
C GLU A 91 7.10 -19.81 -14.53
N LEU A 92 7.97 -20.25 -13.61
CA LEU A 92 8.69 -19.35 -12.71
C LEU A 92 10.20 -19.27 -12.98
N ASP A 93 10.68 -19.95 -14.03
CA ASP A 93 12.07 -19.99 -14.52
C ASP A 93 13.05 -20.55 -13.46
N PHE A 94 12.67 -21.67 -12.85
CA PHE A 94 13.51 -22.43 -11.92
C PHE A 94 14.16 -23.63 -12.60
N LEU A 95 15.41 -23.91 -12.24
CA LEU A 95 16.12 -25.11 -12.65
C LEU A 95 16.32 -26.06 -11.45
N PHE A 96 16.16 -27.36 -11.66
CA PHE A 96 16.24 -28.36 -10.59
C PHE A 96 17.31 -29.41 -10.89
N GLU A 97 18.08 -29.76 -9.85
CA GLU A 97 19.10 -30.83 -9.94
C GLU A 97 18.49 -32.21 -10.24
N ASN A 98 17.30 -32.50 -9.70
CA ASN A 98 16.66 -33.81 -9.84
C ASN A 98 15.15 -33.73 -9.61
N GLU A 99 14.44 -34.82 -9.94
CA GLU A 99 12.99 -34.94 -9.77
C GLU A 99 12.53 -34.78 -8.31
N ALA A 100 13.40 -35.10 -7.34
CA ALA A 100 13.06 -34.97 -5.92
C ALA A 100 12.96 -33.50 -5.48
N VAL A 101 13.90 -32.67 -5.94
CA VAL A 101 13.89 -31.21 -5.74
C VAL A 101 12.67 -30.60 -6.45
N GLU A 102 12.43 -31.00 -7.70
CA GLU A 102 11.27 -30.55 -8.47
C GLU A 102 9.95 -30.91 -7.75
N ALA A 103 9.82 -32.14 -7.24
CA ALA A 103 8.63 -32.56 -6.52
C ALA A 103 8.40 -31.76 -5.22
N CYS A 104 9.48 -31.37 -4.53
CA CYS A 104 9.39 -30.51 -3.35
C CYS A 104 8.96 -29.08 -3.73
N TYR A 105 9.56 -28.50 -4.77
CA TYR A 105 9.15 -27.23 -5.33
C TYR A 105 7.67 -27.25 -5.75
N ARG A 106 7.24 -28.29 -6.47
CA ARG A 106 5.86 -28.45 -6.93
C ARG A 106 4.88 -28.47 -5.75
N LYS A 107 5.23 -29.11 -4.63
CA LYS A 107 4.42 -29.07 -3.40
C LYS A 107 4.29 -27.67 -2.79
N LEU A 108 5.32 -26.82 -2.90
CA LEU A 108 5.28 -25.43 -2.41
C LEU A 108 4.32 -24.56 -3.23
N ILE A 109 4.27 -24.77 -4.55
CA ILE A 109 3.44 -23.95 -5.46
C ILE A 109 2.03 -24.49 -5.68
N THR A 110 1.79 -25.78 -5.43
CA THR A 110 0.50 -26.44 -5.68
C THR A 110 -0.56 -25.95 -4.70
N CYS A 111 -1.70 -25.52 -5.22
CA CYS A 111 -2.84 -25.05 -4.44
C CYS A 111 -3.74 -26.24 -4.04
N LYS A 112 -3.26 -27.08 -3.13
CA LYS A 112 -4.04 -28.21 -2.57
C LYS A 112 -4.84 -27.76 -1.35
N CYS A 113 -6.08 -28.22 -1.22
CA CYS A 113 -6.87 -28.03 -0.02
C CYS A 113 -6.26 -28.79 1.17
N LEU A 114 -6.24 -28.16 2.35
CA LEU A 114 -5.76 -28.82 3.58
C LEU A 114 -6.83 -29.70 4.24
N ALA A 115 -8.10 -29.54 3.85
CA ALA A 115 -9.23 -30.29 4.41
C ALA A 115 -9.68 -31.47 3.54
N CYS A 116 -9.31 -31.49 2.25
CA CYS A 116 -9.63 -32.58 1.32
C CYS A 116 -8.58 -32.70 0.20
N ASP A 117 -8.76 -33.66 -0.71
CA ASP A 117 -7.82 -33.91 -1.81
C ASP A 117 -8.02 -33.01 -3.06
N PHE A 118 -8.81 -31.95 -2.95
CA PHE A 118 -9.03 -31.02 -4.06
C PHE A 118 -7.76 -30.20 -4.38
N VAL A 119 -7.41 -30.12 -5.66
CA VAL A 119 -6.31 -29.30 -6.18
C VAL A 119 -6.88 -28.24 -7.12
N ALA A 120 -6.58 -26.98 -6.82
CA ALA A 120 -7.00 -25.85 -7.65
C ALA A 120 -5.85 -25.36 -8.53
N LYS A 121 -6.19 -24.73 -9.66
CA LYS A 121 -5.22 -24.05 -10.53
C LYS A 121 -4.72 -22.72 -9.95
N THR A 122 -5.54 -22.03 -9.16
CA THR A 122 -5.22 -20.72 -8.58
C THR A 122 -5.63 -20.67 -7.11
N MET A 123 -4.99 -19.79 -6.33
CA MET A 123 -5.35 -19.58 -4.93
C MET A 123 -6.78 -19.06 -4.76
N SER A 124 -7.29 -18.23 -5.67
CA SER A 124 -8.68 -17.77 -5.64
C SER A 124 -9.67 -18.91 -5.85
N ALA A 125 -9.36 -19.84 -6.77
CA ALA A 125 -10.18 -21.03 -6.98
C ALA A 125 -10.15 -21.96 -5.77
N LEU A 126 -8.98 -22.11 -5.12
CA LEU A 126 -8.86 -22.85 -3.88
C LEU A 126 -9.69 -22.20 -2.77
N ASN A 127 -9.59 -20.89 -2.58
CA ASN A 127 -10.34 -20.17 -1.54
C ASN A 127 -11.85 -20.30 -1.74
N ARG A 128 -12.33 -20.20 -2.99
CA ARG A 128 -13.75 -20.43 -3.30
C ARG A 128 -14.18 -21.84 -2.93
N HIS A 129 -13.41 -22.86 -3.33
CA HIS A 129 -13.70 -24.25 -2.99
C HIS A 129 -13.77 -24.44 -1.46
N THR A 130 -12.75 -23.97 -0.74
CA THR A 130 -12.69 -24.12 0.72
C THR A 130 -13.87 -23.42 1.40
N THR A 131 -14.27 -22.25 0.89
CA THR A 131 -15.42 -21.51 1.43
C THR A 131 -16.73 -22.26 1.19
N THR A 132 -16.94 -22.80 -0.02
CA THR A 132 -18.20 -23.46 -0.38
C THR A 132 -18.35 -24.87 0.20
N VAL A 133 -17.25 -25.63 0.31
CA VAL A 133 -17.29 -27.05 0.70
C VAL A 133 -16.99 -27.23 2.18
N HIS A 134 -16.08 -26.43 2.73
CA HIS A 134 -15.61 -26.59 4.11
C HIS A 134 -16.08 -25.47 5.04
N ASN A 135 -16.76 -24.43 4.52
CA ASN A 135 -17.12 -23.24 5.30
C ASN A 135 -15.90 -22.59 6.00
N LEU A 136 -14.72 -22.74 5.40
CA LEU A 136 -13.48 -22.13 5.84
C LEU A 136 -12.96 -21.24 4.71
N SER A 137 -12.37 -20.10 5.06
CA SER A 137 -11.85 -19.15 4.09
C SER A 137 -10.45 -18.73 4.44
N TYR A 138 -9.66 -18.45 3.41
CA TYR A 138 -8.36 -17.84 3.53
C TYR A 138 -8.51 -16.31 3.50
N CYS A 139 -7.66 -15.59 4.24
CA CYS A 139 -7.57 -14.13 4.16
C CYS A 139 -7.03 -13.70 2.79
N ASP A 140 -7.83 -12.97 2.02
CA ASP A 140 -7.47 -12.47 0.68
C ASP A 140 -6.17 -11.64 0.65
N LEU A 141 -5.83 -10.93 1.75
CA LEU A 141 -4.58 -10.18 1.88
C LEU A 141 -3.38 -11.12 2.09
N CYS A 142 -3.54 -12.15 2.92
CA CYS A 142 -2.50 -13.15 3.18
C CYS A 142 -2.28 -14.08 1.97
N LEU A 143 -3.35 -14.43 1.25
CA LEU A 143 -3.28 -15.23 0.03
C LEU A 143 -2.39 -14.61 -1.06
N ARG A 144 -2.25 -13.28 -1.06
CA ARG A 144 -1.40 -12.55 -2.01
C ARG A 144 0.07 -12.53 -1.63
N ASN A 145 0.43 -12.97 -0.42
CA ASN A 145 1.77 -12.81 0.14
C ASN A 145 2.36 -14.12 0.72
N LEU A 146 1.54 -15.18 0.83
CA LEU A 146 1.94 -16.46 1.43
C LEU A 146 1.78 -17.61 0.45
N LEU A 147 2.65 -18.61 0.59
CA LEU A 147 2.58 -19.80 -0.23
C LEU A 147 1.37 -20.67 0.16
N PRO A 148 0.75 -21.37 -0.82
CA PRO A 148 -0.40 -22.23 -0.57
C PRO A 148 -0.21 -23.22 0.58
N CYS A 149 0.96 -23.83 0.67
CA CYS A 149 1.28 -24.83 1.69
C CYS A 149 1.49 -24.28 3.10
N GLU A 150 1.68 -22.96 3.25
CA GLU A 150 1.94 -22.33 4.54
C GLU A 150 0.68 -21.80 5.21
N PHE A 151 -0.37 -21.58 4.42
CA PHE A 151 -1.53 -20.85 4.89
C PHE A 151 -2.66 -21.80 5.29
N VAL A 152 -3.18 -21.61 6.50
CA VAL A 152 -4.23 -22.44 7.07
C VAL A 152 -5.57 -21.73 6.87
N PRO A 153 -6.59 -22.40 6.31
CA PRO A 153 -7.91 -21.80 6.16
C PRO A 153 -8.55 -21.61 7.53
N MET A 154 -9.28 -20.51 7.71
CA MET A 154 -9.84 -20.10 8.99
C MET A 154 -11.37 -20.10 8.93
N GLU A 155 -12.00 -20.32 10.09
CA GLU A 155 -13.44 -20.11 10.22
C GLU A 155 -13.79 -18.62 10.06
N PRO A 156 -15.00 -18.28 9.60
CA PRO A 156 -15.39 -16.89 9.32
C PRO A 156 -15.22 -15.94 10.52
N GLN A 157 -15.51 -16.40 11.74
CA GLN A 157 -15.36 -15.61 12.96
C GLN A 157 -13.89 -15.31 13.27
N VAL A 158 -13.03 -16.32 13.12
CA VAL A 158 -11.58 -16.20 13.30
C VAL A 158 -10.98 -15.29 12.22
N LEU A 159 -11.47 -15.40 10.98
CA LEU A 159 -11.02 -14.58 9.86
C LEU A 159 -11.39 -13.10 10.06
N ALA A 160 -12.60 -12.80 10.54
CA ALA A 160 -13.00 -11.43 10.86
C ALA A 160 -12.11 -10.82 11.95
N ALA A 161 -11.80 -11.59 12.99
CA ALA A 161 -10.87 -11.18 14.04
C ALA A 161 -9.43 -11.00 13.50
N HIS A 162 -8.97 -11.87 12.61
CA HIS A 162 -7.65 -11.79 11.97
C HIS A 162 -7.50 -10.53 11.10
N ARG A 163 -8.56 -10.11 10.40
CA ARG A 163 -8.54 -8.88 9.59
C ARG A 163 -8.45 -7.62 10.42
N LYS A 164 -8.97 -7.64 11.65
CA LYS A 164 -8.94 -6.48 12.55
C LYS A 164 -7.54 -6.27 13.11
N TRP A 165 -7.03 -5.05 12.98
CA TRP A 165 -5.76 -4.67 13.58
C TRP A 165 -5.81 -4.75 15.12
N ASP A 166 -4.96 -5.59 15.70
CA ASP A 166 -4.70 -5.71 17.13
C ASP A 166 -3.45 -4.90 17.50
N LYS A 167 -3.63 -3.79 18.23
CA LYS A 167 -2.55 -2.88 18.65
C LYS A 167 -1.58 -3.54 19.62
N ASP A 168 -2.08 -4.38 20.54
CA ASP A 168 -1.29 -4.98 21.61
C ASP A 168 -0.39 -6.09 21.07
N LYS A 169 -0.94 -6.92 20.18
CA LYS A 169 -0.19 -8.04 19.60
C LYS A 169 0.56 -7.66 18.31
N LYS A 170 0.33 -6.45 17.78
CA LYS A 170 0.81 -6.00 16.47
C LYS A 170 0.47 -7.01 15.37
N ARG A 171 -0.76 -7.53 15.38
CA ARG A 171 -1.23 -8.57 14.45
C ARG A 171 -2.48 -8.11 13.71
N GLY A 172 -2.72 -8.77 12.58
CA GLY A 172 -3.80 -8.45 11.68
C GLY A 172 -3.41 -7.38 10.68
N HIS A 173 -4.41 -6.83 9.99
CA HIS A 173 -4.18 -5.96 8.85
C HIS A 173 -4.48 -4.51 9.20
N PRO A 174 -3.51 -3.58 9.06
CA PRO A 174 -3.75 -2.19 9.35
C PRO A 174 -4.69 -1.59 8.31
N LYS A 175 -5.67 -0.84 8.80
CA LYS A 175 -6.62 -0.07 8.00
C LYS A 175 -6.14 1.37 7.92
N CYS A 176 -6.34 2.03 6.79
CA CYS A 176 -6.16 3.47 6.70
C CYS A 176 -7.11 4.20 7.66
N GLU A 177 -6.64 5.30 8.26
CA GLU A 177 -7.47 6.10 9.18
C GLU A 177 -8.46 7.01 8.44
N PHE A 178 -8.24 7.28 7.15
CA PHE A 178 -9.06 8.20 6.35
C PHE A 178 -9.94 7.48 5.31
N CYS A 179 -9.72 6.20 5.04
CA CYS A 179 -10.52 5.44 4.08
C CYS A 179 -10.68 3.96 4.49
N ASP A 180 -11.51 3.23 3.75
CA ASP A 180 -11.83 1.84 4.06
C ASP A 180 -10.79 0.80 3.59
N ASN A 181 -9.66 1.25 3.05
CA ASN A 181 -8.61 0.35 2.56
C ASN A 181 -7.86 -0.35 3.71
N VAL A 182 -7.63 -1.64 3.52
CA VAL A 182 -6.94 -2.52 4.46
C VAL A 182 -5.70 -3.10 3.76
N PHE A 183 -4.55 -3.06 4.45
CA PHE A 183 -3.24 -3.39 3.88
C PHE A 183 -2.66 -4.65 4.51
N TYR A 184 -1.78 -5.36 3.81
CA TYR A 184 -1.18 -6.57 4.35
C TYR A 184 -0.25 -6.25 5.52
N GLU A 185 0.63 -5.27 5.33
CA GLU A 185 1.57 -4.78 6.34
C GLU A 185 1.54 -3.26 6.49
N ARG A 186 1.92 -2.79 7.68
CA ARG A 186 1.85 -1.38 8.07
C ARG A 186 2.91 -0.50 7.39
N GLN A 187 4.05 -1.08 7.05
CA GLN A 187 5.27 -0.29 6.85
C GLN A 187 5.43 0.19 5.41
N HIS A 188 5.22 -0.66 4.41
CA HIS A 188 5.45 -0.24 3.02
C HIS A 188 4.14 0.19 2.34
N GLU A 189 3.20 -0.73 2.15
CA GLU A 189 1.97 -0.49 1.37
C GLU A 189 1.10 0.63 1.95
N LEU A 190 0.92 0.66 3.27
CA LEU A 190 0.11 1.68 3.92
C LEU A 190 0.77 3.07 3.86
N LEU A 191 2.10 3.15 4.02
CA LEU A 191 2.81 4.43 3.90
C LEU A 191 2.74 4.96 2.47
N GLN A 192 2.94 4.09 1.48
CA GLN A 192 2.80 4.45 0.08
C GLN A 192 1.37 4.91 -0.22
N HIS A 193 0.36 4.22 0.30
CA HIS A 193 -1.03 4.64 0.18
C HIS A 193 -1.27 6.03 0.79
N TYR A 194 -0.70 6.35 1.96
CA TYR A 194 -0.82 7.70 2.53
C TYR A 194 -0.23 8.76 1.60
N LYS A 195 0.94 8.49 0.97
CA LYS A 195 1.58 9.41 0.03
C LYS A 195 0.76 9.62 -1.25
N ASP A 196 0.14 8.56 -1.76
CA ASP A 196 -0.57 8.60 -3.04
C ASP A 196 -2.01 9.08 -2.91
N ALA A 197 -2.74 8.62 -1.90
CA ALA A 197 -4.18 8.84 -1.75
C ALA A 197 -4.55 10.00 -0.81
N HIS A 198 -3.64 10.40 0.09
CA HIS A 198 -3.92 11.42 1.11
C HIS A 198 -3.00 12.65 0.99
N PHE A 199 -3.29 13.68 1.78
CA PHE A 199 -2.51 14.93 1.79
C PHE A 199 -1.41 14.82 2.85
N VAL A 200 -0.19 14.50 2.41
CA VAL A 200 0.98 14.37 3.30
C VAL A 200 1.78 15.66 3.32
N CYS A 201 2.27 16.05 4.51
CA CYS A 201 3.18 17.18 4.69
C CYS A 201 4.59 16.81 4.22
N SER A 202 5.05 17.40 3.12
CA SER A 202 6.37 17.15 2.54
C SER A 202 7.52 17.57 3.46
N GLU A 203 7.32 18.64 4.23
CA GLU A 203 8.31 19.14 5.19
C GLU A 203 8.51 18.19 6.38
N CYS A 204 7.42 17.59 6.87
CA CYS A 204 7.49 16.56 7.89
C CYS A 204 8.09 15.26 7.33
N ASP A 205 7.72 14.84 6.13
CA ASP A 205 8.25 13.63 5.49
C ASP A 205 9.76 13.74 5.27
N ALA A 206 10.26 14.92 4.86
CA ALA A 206 11.69 15.20 4.74
C ALA A 206 12.45 15.12 6.08
N ARG A 207 11.76 15.32 7.20
CA ARG A 207 12.30 15.16 8.56
C ARG A 207 12.08 13.74 9.11
N GLY A 208 11.63 12.79 8.28
CA GLY A 208 11.39 11.39 8.66
C GLY A 208 10.07 11.17 9.42
N ARG A 209 9.12 12.11 9.39
CA ARG A 209 7.80 11.97 10.03
C ARG A 209 6.69 12.07 8.99
N ILE A 210 5.91 11.01 8.81
CA ILE A 210 4.75 11.06 7.91
C ILE A 210 3.56 11.62 8.69
N VAL A 211 3.18 12.85 8.36
CA VAL A 211 1.97 13.51 8.89
C VAL A 211 1.00 13.69 7.73
N CYS A 212 -0.20 13.13 7.88
CA CYS A 212 -1.20 13.04 6.82
C CYS A 212 -2.52 13.66 7.28
N TYR A 213 -3.24 14.25 6.32
CA TYR A 213 -4.51 14.94 6.54
C TYR A 213 -5.57 14.49 5.54
N ALA A 214 -6.84 14.58 5.94
CA ALA A 214 -7.97 14.21 5.11
C ALA A 214 -8.23 15.24 4.02
N THR A 215 -7.97 16.53 4.29
CA THR A 215 -8.23 17.64 3.37
C THR A 215 -7.01 18.52 3.16
N PHE A 216 -6.99 19.23 2.03
CA PHE A 216 -5.95 20.21 1.72
C PHE A 216 -5.91 21.35 2.75
N ASP A 217 -7.06 21.81 3.24
CA ASP A 217 -7.15 22.89 4.23
C ASP A 217 -6.48 22.52 5.57
N GLN A 218 -6.66 21.28 6.02
CA GLN A 218 -6.02 20.77 7.24
C GLN A 218 -4.49 20.72 7.09
N LEU A 219 -4.00 20.28 5.93
CA LEU A 219 -2.57 20.33 5.61
C LEU A 219 -2.07 21.78 5.57
N GLY A 220 -2.84 22.69 4.96
CA GLY A 220 -2.54 24.12 4.90
C GLY A 220 -2.38 24.76 6.28
N LEU A 221 -3.33 24.49 7.19
CA LEU A 221 -3.28 24.93 8.58
C LEU A 221 -2.06 24.37 9.33
N HIS A 222 -1.76 23.09 9.16
CA HIS A 222 -0.59 22.48 9.77
C HIS A 222 0.71 23.13 9.28
N ARG A 223 0.86 23.32 7.96
CA ARG A 223 2.05 23.95 7.38
C ARG A 223 2.20 25.39 7.89
N LEU A 224 1.10 26.13 8.05
CA LEU A 224 1.13 27.50 8.56
C LEU A 224 1.60 27.57 10.03
N HIS A 225 1.19 26.63 10.88
CA HIS A 225 1.53 26.63 12.30
C HIS A 225 2.90 26.00 12.61
N GLU A 226 3.21 24.84 12.01
CA GLU A 226 4.39 24.04 12.33
C GLU A 226 5.57 24.30 11.38
N HIS A 227 5.32 24.89 10.22
CA HIS A 227 6.31 25.20 9.18
C HIS A 227 6.21 26.67 8.69
N PRO A 228 6.19 27.67 9.59
CA PRO A 228 5.96 29.08 9.23
C PRO A 228 7.08 29.67 8.37
N GLN A 229 8.31 29.19 8.49
CA GLN A 229 9.46 29.69 7.72
C GLN A 229 9.45 29.14 6.30
N GLU A 230 9.12 27.86 6.15
CA GLU A 230 9.02 27.19 4.86
C GLU A 230 7.79 27.64 4.05
N THR A 231 6.70 28.02 4.74
CA THR A 231 5.47 28.54 4.11
C THR A 231 5.51 30.03 3.74
N ALA A 232 6.45 30.81 4.29
CA ALA A 232 6.52 32.25 4.07
C ALA A 232 6.73 32.65 2.60
N ASN A 233 7.44 31.80 1.84
CA ASN A 233 7.77 32.04 0.42
C ASN A 233 7.05 31.08 -0.54
N ASP A 234 6.11 30.24 -0.04
CA ASP A 234 5.39 29.29 -0.89
C ASP A 234 4.18 29.99 -1.56
N PRO A 235 4.13 30.07 -2.91
CA PRO A 235 2.98 30.62 -3.63
C PRO A 235 1.68 29.83 -3.41
N ARG A 236 1.77 28.61 -2.87
CA ARG A 236 0.64 27.73 -2.54
C ARG A 236 0.31 27.76 -1.05
N ARG A 237 0.76 28.79 -0.33
CA ARG A 237 0.37 29.03 1.06
C ARG A 237 -1.15 29.02 1.18
N TRP A 238 -1.63 28.32 2.20
CA TRP A 238 -3.04 28.33 2.53
C TRP A 238 -3.39 29.65 3.23
N ASP A 239 -4.34 30.39 2.66
CA ASP A 239 -4.83 31.65 3.20
C ASP A 239 -6.28 31.49 3.69
N PRO A 240 -6.61 31.91 4.93
CA PRO A 240 -7.97 31.85 5.43
C PRO A 240 -8.90 32.72 4.59
N VAL A 241 -10.09 32.22 4.25
CA VAL A 241 -11.13 32.99 3.54
C VAL A 241 -11.49 34.24 4.35
N GLN A 242 -11.20 35.42 3.78
CA GLN A 242 -11.55 36.71 4.38
C GLN A 242 -12.90 37.20 3.85
N ILE A 243 -13.97 37.06 4.63
CA ILE A 243 -15.28 37.65 4.30
C ILE A 243 -15.37 39.02 4.96
N ARG A 244 -15.37 40.10 4.16
CA ARG A 244 -15.61 41.46 4.66
C ARG A 244 -17.11 41.78 4.58
N TYR A 245 -17.75 41.98 5.73
CA TYR A 245 -19.10 42.55 5.80
C TYR A 245 -19.04 44.08 5.79
N PRO A 246 -19.93 44.78 5.07
CA PRO A 246 -20.02 46.24 5.13
C PRO A 246 -20.44 46.69 6.53
N THR A 247 -19.57 47.39 7.24
CA THR A 247 -19.88 47.99 8.56
C THR A 247 -20.53 49.38 8.47
N GLN A 248 -20.82 49.85 7.25
CA GLN A 248 -21.45 51.16 7.04
C GLN A 248 -22.97 51.03 6.94
N GLY A 249 -23.63 51.08 8.11
CA GLY A 249 -25.10 51.17 8.18
C GLY A 249 -25.68 51.44 9.56
N LEU A 250 -24.89 51.44 10.64
CA LEU A 250 -25.39 51.60 12.00
C LEU A 250 -24.59 52.63 12.81
N TYR A 251 -24.53 53.87 12.33
CA TYR A 251 -24.21 55.02 13.19
C TYR A 251 -25.19 56.14 12.87
N GLY A 252 -26.21 56.28 13.72
CA GLY A 252 -27.24 57.30 13.65
C GLY A 252 -26.65 58.70 13.81
N GLN A 253 -27.00 59.58 12.88
CA GLN A 253 -26.71 61.01 12.99
C GLN A 253 -27.66 61.64 14.01
N HIS A 254 -27.20 61.87 15.24
CA HIS A 254 -27.73 62.94 16.07
C HIS A 254 -27.01 64.25 15.68
N GLY A 255 -27.63 65.02 14.79
CA GLY A 255 -27.20 66.37 14.44
C GLY A 255 -28.42 67.27 14.27
N ARG A 256 -28.65 68.15 15.25
CA ARG A 256 -29.62 69.25 15.17
C ARG A 256 -29.25 70.19 14.02
N VAL A 257 -30.19 70.51 13.13
CA VAL A 257 -30.19 71.78 12.39
C VAL A 257 -31.62 72.28 12.26
N ASP A 258 -31.77 73.57 12.57
CA ASP A 258 -33.00 74.35 12.62
C ASP A 258 -33.79 74.42 11.31
N SER A 259 -35.07 74.71 11.48
CA SER A 259 -36.07 74.96 10.44
C SER A 259 -35.82 76.26 9.67
N ARG A 260 -35.99 76.24 8.34
CA ARG A 260 -36.91 77.12 7.58
C ARG A 260 -36.95 76.77 6.09
N VAL A 261 -38.12 77.04 5.51
CA VAL A 261 -38.73 76.44 4.33
C VAL A 261 -38.51 77.26 3.05
N SER A 262 -38.43 76.55 1.91
CA SER A 262 -39.02 76.82 0.58
C SER A 262 -38.03 76.32 -0.48
N GLY A 263 -38.30 75.37 -1.36
CA GLY A 263 -39.57 74.93 -1.91
C GLY A 263 -39.48 75.07 -3.43
N HIS A 264 -38.83 74.12 -4.14
CA HIS A 264 -39.06 73.91 -5.58
C HIS A 264 -38.79 72.45 -5.95
N ARG A 265 -39.81 71.86 -6.56
CA ARG A 265 -39.92 70.47 -6.99
C ARG A 265 -39.40 70.37 -8.43
N LEU A 266 -38.37 69.56 -8.68
CA LEU A 266 -38.06 69.05 -10.03
C LEU A 266 -37.71 67.56 -9.94
N ARG A 267 -38.41 66.80 -10.80
CA ARG A 267 -38.16 65.38 -11.13
C ARG A 267 -36.94 65.26 -12.06
N HIS A 268 -36.62 64.02 -12.42
CA HIS A 268 -35.56 63.54 -13.35
C HIS A 268 -34.23 63.37 -12.63
N GLY A 269 -33.51 62.24 -12.63
CA GLY A 269 -33.60 60.88 -13.18
C GLY A 269 -32.34 60.16 -12.64
N PRO A 270 -32.20 58.83 -12.72
CA PRO A 270 -30.98 58.16 -12.25
C PRO A 270 -29.80 58.56 -13.15
N PRO A 271 -28.64 59.00 -12.61
CA PRO A 271 -27.48 59.25 -13.43
C PRO A 271 -26.89 57.93 -13.93
N GLU A 272 -26.54 57.98 -15.20
CA GLU A 272 -26.14 56.89 -16.09
C GLU A 272 -24.82 56.24 -15.67
N CYS A 273 -24.74 54.95 -15.93
CA CYS A 273 -23.53 54.14 -15.80
C CYS A 273 -22.69 54.37 -17.07
N GLU A 274 -21.63 55.17 -17.00
CA GLU A 274 -20.68 55.32 -18.10
C GLU A 274 -19.46 54.38 -17.92
N PRO A 275 -18.90 53.84 -19.02
CA PRO A 275 -18.10 52.62 -19.02
C PRO A 275 -16.59 52.91 -18.94
N GLY A 276 -15.95 52.43 -17.87
CA GLY A 276 -14.51 52.58 -17.63
C GLY A 276 -13.73 51.27 -17.76
N ARG A 277 -13.32 50.95 -18.99
CA ARG A 277 -12.14 50.14 -19.41
C ARG A 277 -11.84 48.80 -18.71
N PHE A 278 -12.07 47.74 -19.48
CA PHE A 278 -11.42 46.43 -19.44
C PHE A 278 -9.91 46.52 -19.12
N LEU A 279 -9.48 45.78 -18.11
CA LEU A 279 -8.27 44.98 -18.19
C LEU A 279 -8.70 43.51 -18.22
N LEU A 280 -8.35 42.85 -19.32
CA LEU A 280 -8.70 41.47 -19.66
C LEU A 280 -8.24 40.48 -18.57
N PRO A 281 -9.00 39.40 -18.33
CA PRO A 281 -8.55 38.30 -17.49
C PRO A 281 -7.43 37.53 -18.20
N LEU A 282 -6.26 37.45 -17.58
CA LEU A 282 -5.23 36.48 -17.97
C LEU A 282 -5.75 35.06 -17.70
N PRO A 283 -5.41 34.09 -18.56
CA PRO A 283 -6.08 32.81 -18.62
C PRO A 283 -5.80 31.98 -17.36
N LEU A 284 -6.88 31.47 -16.75
CA LEU A 284 -6.84 30.32 -15.84
C LEU A 284 -6.16 29.17 -16.58
N LYS A 285 -4.87 28.96 -16.34
CA LYS A 285 -4.22 27.68 -16.59
C LYS A 285 -4.81 26.68 -15.60
N THR A 286 -5.87 26.02 -16.06
CA THR A 286 -6.31 24.72 -15.59
C THR A 286 -5.12 23.75 -15.60
N TYR A 287 -4.49 23.51 -14.46
CA TYR A 287 -3.72 22.29 -14.23
C TYR A 287 -3.61 22.03 -12.74
N LEU A 288 -4.59 21.31 -12.21
CA LEU A 288 -4.42 20.31 -11.17
C LEU A 288 -5.57 19.32 -11.35
N MET A 289 -5.21 18.11 -11.75
CA MET A 289 -6.16 17.03 -11.95
C MET A 289 -6.87 16.72 -10.63
N PRO A 290 -8.16 16.33 -10.66
CA PRO A 290 -8.85 15.90 -9.47
C PRO A 290 -8.23 14.57 -8.99
N LYS A 291 -7.69 14.52 -7.76
CA LYS A 291 -7.70 13.25 -7.02
C LYS A 291 -9.18 12.96 -6.79
N LYS A 292 -9.72 12.01 -7.56
CA LYS A 292 -11.15 11.64 -7.49
C LYS A 292 -11.53 11.36 -6.03
N PRO A 293 -12.67 11.86 -5.54
CA PRO A 293 -13.27 11.27 -4.37
C PRO A 293 -13.61 9.81 -4.69
N VAL A 294 -13.21 8.89 -3.82
CA VAL A 294 -13.72 7.52 -3.86
C VAL A 294 -15.18 7.58 -3.44
N GLU A 295 -16.08 7.66 -4.42
CA GLU A 295 -17.50 7.42 -4.21
C GLU A 295 -17.69 5.95 -3.84
N SER A 296 -18.20 5.74 -2.62
CA SER A 296 -18.75 4.48 -2.16
C SER A 296 -20.03 4.18 -2.94
N SER A 297 -19.95 3.38 -4.00
CA SER A 297 -21.12 2.70 -4.55
C SER A 297 -21.44 1.48 -3.69
N VAL A 298 -22.31 1.71 -2.71
CA VAL A 298 -23.18 0.70 -2.12
C VAL A 298 -24.21 0.29 -3.16
N GLN A 299 -24.66 -0.97 -3.04
CA GLN A 299 -25.89 -1.61 -3.56
C GLN A 299 -25.69 -2.58 -4.73
N PRO A 300 -26.53 -3.61 -4.82
CA PRO A 300 -26.87 -4.62 -3.81
C PRO A 300 -26.46 -6.05 -4.23
#